data_AF-A0A6F9BAR2-F1
#
_entry.id   AF-A0A6F9BAR2-F1
#
_cell.length_a   1.000
_cell.length_b   1.000
_cell.length_c   1.000
_cell.angle_alpha   90.00
_cell.angle_beta   90.00
_cell.angle_gamma   90.00
#
_symmetry.space_group_name_H-M   'P 1'
#
loop_
_entity.id
_entity.type
_entity.pdbx_description
1 polymer ?
#
loop_
_entity_poly.entity_id
_entity_poly.type
_entity_poly.pdbx_seq_one_letter_code
_entity_poly.pdbx_strand_id
1 'polypeptide(L)'
;MNNKGSNKKMASNNGDSAGVRTSVASQFFNEDEDTAVVDMTTSEKVVDLLNQAALIATDSKLTVLKQVQELIINKDPSLLDNFLDVSMSF
;
A
#
# COMPACT_ATOMS: atom_id res chain seq x y z
N MET A 1 64.98 -20.89 -5.20
CA MET A 1 64.46 -20.26 -6.43
C MET A 1 63.17 -20.95 -6.87
N ASN A 2 62.05 -20.22 -6.75
CA ASN A 2 60.94 -20.08 -7.71
C ASN A 2 60.30 -21.35 -8.30
N ASN A 3 59.10 -21.71 -7.83
CA ASN A 3 58.13 -22.46 -8.63
C ASN A 3 56.97 -21.53 -9.04
N LYS A 4 56.84 -21.28 -10.35
CA LYS A 4 55.69 -20.64 -11.00
C LYS A 4 54.62 -21.71 -11.20
N GLY A 5 53.38 -21.43 -10.82
CA GLY A 5 52.24 -22.31 -11.10
C GLY A 5 50.93 -21.58 -10.92
N SER A 6 50.45 -20.98 -12.01
CA SER A 6 49.18 -20.28 -12.17
C SER A 6 47.98 -21.02 -11.57
N ASN A 7 47.05 -20.32 -10.91
CA ASN A 7 45.65 -20.70 -10.96
C ASN A 7 44.68 -19.53 -10.68
N LYS A 8 43.90 -19.23 -11.73
CA LYS A 8 42.46 -18.94 -11.74
C LYS A 8 41.97 -17.64 -11.08
N LYS A 9 41.76 -16.62 -11.92
CA LYS A 9 40.73 -15.57 -11.73
C LYS A 9 39.34 -16.22 -11.70
N MET A 10 38.53 -15.89 -10.69
CA MET A 10 37.05 -15.85 -10.60
C MET A 10 36.77 -15.59 -9.10
N ALA A 11 35.92 -14.70 -8.60
CA ALA A 11 34.89 -13.85 -9.16
C ALA A 11 34.73 -12.64 -8.22
N SER A 12 34.36 -11.49 -8.78
CA SER A 12 33.88 -10.33 -8.04
C SER A 12 32.46 -10.63 -7.55
N ASN A 13 32.29 -10.98 -6.28
CA ASN A 13 30.98 -10.94 -5.65
C ASN A 13 30.73 -9.51 -5.15
N ASN A 14 30.21 -8.69 -6.06
CA ASN A 14 29.39 -7.52 -5.72
C ASN A 14 27.94 -7.97 -5.68
N GLY A 15 27.19 -7.51 -4.67
CA GLY A 15 25.78 -7.81 -4.47
C GLY A 15 25.61 -8.89 -3.40
N ASP A 16 24.94 -8.69 -2.28
CA ASP A 16 23.84 -7.77 -2.05
C ASP A 16 23.80 -7.48 -0.56
N SER A 17 23.90 -6.20 -0.21
CA SER A 17 23.54 -5.73 1.11
C SER A 17 22.06 -6.05 1.32
N ALA A 18 21.76 -7.18 1.95
CA ALA A 18 20.46 -7.51 2.53
C ALA A 18 20.14 -6.61 3.73
N GLY A 19 20.50 -5.32 3.66
CA GLY A 19 19.72 -4.29 4.29
C GLY A 19 18.44 -4.24 3.49
N VAL A 20 17.37 -4.72 4.10
CA VAL A 20 16.00 -4.54 3.63
C VAL A 20 15.83 -3.05 3.34
N ARG A 21 16.12 -2.65 2.11
CA ARG A 21 15.70 -1.37 1.56
C ARG A 21 14.22 -1.56 1.31
N THR A 22 13.43 -1.57 2.37
CA THR A 22 12.00 -1.29 2.23
C THR A 22 11.98 0.07 1.58
N SER A 23 11.68 0.13 0.29
CA SER A 23 11.44 1.39 -0.38
C SER A 23 10.46 2.19 0.49
N VAL A 24 10.65 3.50 0.62
CA VAL A 24 9.68 4.37 1.31
C VAL A 24 8.25 4.13 0.77
N ALA A 25 8.14 3.77 -0.50
CA ALA A 25 6.89 3.33 -1.12
C ALA A 25 6.27 2.09 -0.46
N SER A 26 7.07 1.08 -0.07
CA SER A 26 6.57 -0.14 0.59
C SER A 26 6.09 0.11 2.02
N GLN A 27 6.61 1.13 2.72
CA GLN A 27 6.09 1.51 4.04
C GLN A 27 4.69 2.12 3.94
N PHE A 28 4.40 2.86 2.87
CA PHE A 28 3.07 3.45 2.64
C PHE A 28 1.98 2.40 2.35
N PHE A 29 2.36 1.20 1.87
CA PHE A 29 1.43 0.10 1.62
C PHE A 29 1.40 -0.96 2.74
N ASN A 30 2.34 -0.94 3.69
CA ASN A 30 2.47 -1.94 4.75
C ASN A 30 2.00 -1.45 6.13
N GLU A 31 1.57 -0.21 6.30
CA GLU A 31 1.00 0.28 7.57
C GLU A 31 -0.37 -0.31 7.93
N ASP A 32 -0.98 -1.12 7.06
CA ASP A 32 -2.23 -1.85 7.34
C ASP A 32 -1.99 -3.28 7.92
N GLU A 33 -0.74 -3.76 8.08
CA GLU A 33 -0.44 -5.18 8.43
C GLU A 33 -0.15 -5.46 9.91
N ASP A 34 -0.21 -4.48 10.82
CA ASP A 34 0.04 -4.69 12.28
C ASP A 34 -1.22 -4.59 13.16
N THR A 35 -2.39 -4.35 12.56
CA THR A 35 -3.68 -4.48 13.24
C THR A 35 -4.41 -5.64 12.61
N ALA A 36 -4.26 -6.84 13.20
CA ALA A 36 -5.00 -8.07 12.88
C ALA A 36 -5.96 -7.88 11.69
N VAL A 37 -5.44 -8.06 10.47
CA VAL A 37 -6.19 -7.87 9.23
C VAL A 37 -7.33 -8.88 9.25
N VAL A 38 -8.45 -8.49 9.85
CA VAL A 38 -9.74 -9.01 9.47
C VAL A 38 -9.79 -8.73 7.98
N ASP A 39 -9.89 -9.77 7.15
CA ASP A 39 -10.12 -9.65 5.72
C ASP A 39 -11.42 -8.86 5.49
N MET A 40 -11.34 -7.54 5.63
CA MET A 40 -12.46 -6.65 5.44
C MET A 40 -12.73 -6.61 3.95
N THR A 41 -13.97 -6.91 3.59
CA THR A 41 -14.41 -6.76 2.21
C THR A 41 -14.28 -5.30 1.78
N THR A 42 -14.10 -5.06 0.49
CA THR A 42 -14.01 -3.70 -0.05
C THR A 42 -15.21 -2.84 0.36
N SER A 43 -16.40 -3.43 0.42
CA SER A 43 -17.63 -2.78 0.88
C SER A 43 -17.55 -2.31 2.34
N GLU A 44 -17.08 -3.16 3.25
CA GLU A 44 -16.90 -2.80 4.67
C GLU A 44 -15.89 -1.65 4.84
N LYS A 45 -14.77 -1.70 4.10
CA LYS A 45 -13.76 -0.62 4.13
C LYS A 45 -14.33 0.70 3.61
N VAL A 46 -15.16 0.67 2.56
CA VAL A 46 -15.84 1.87 2.03
C VAL A 46 -16.81 2.47 3.04
N VAL A 47 -17.63 1.63 3.70
CA VAL A 47 -18.58 2.09 4.73
C VAL A 47 -17.84 2.74 5.90
N ASP A 48 -16.76 2.13 6.38
CA ASP A 48 -15.99 2.67 7.50
C ASP A 48 -15.37 4.03 7.15
N LEU A 49 -14.75 4.16 5.97
CA LEU A 49 -14.19 5.42 5.49
C LEU A 49 -15.25 6.51 5.33
N LEU A 50 -16.44 6.20 4.80
CA LEU A 50 -17.52 7.18 4.67
C LEU A 50 -18.03 7.65 6.04
N ASN A 51 -18.14 6.74 7.01
CA ASN A 51 -18.49 7.09 8.38
C ASN A 51 -17.41 7.96 9.05
N GLN A 52 -16.12 7.65 8.82
CA GLN A 52 -15.02 8.49 9.29
C GLN A 52 -15.07 9.88 8.64
N ALA A 53 -15.30 9.98 7.32
CA ALA A 53 -15.42 11.24 6.60
C ALA A 53 -16.57 12.12 7.14
N ALA A 54 -17.66 11.51 7.60
CA ALA A 54 -18.77 12.23 8.22
C ALA A 54 -18.41 12.90 9.56
N LEU A 55 -17.45 12.34 10.29
CA LEU A 55 -17.00 12.86 11.59
C LEU A 55 -15.84 13.86 11.47
N ILE A 56 -15.14 13.88 10.32
CA ILE A 56 -13.99 14.77 10.08
C ILE A 56 -14.49 16.15 9.62
N ALA A 57 -14.15 17.21 10.35
CA ALA A 57 -14.50 18.60 9.99
C ALA A 57 -13.39 19.34 9.21
N THR A 58 -12.23 18.73 9.04
CA THR A 58 -11.01 19.35 8.50
C THR A 58 -10.62 18.77 7.12
N ASP A 59 -9.56 19.33 6.52
CA ASP A 59 -9.05 18.95 5.19
C ASP A 59 -8.74 17.46 5.02
N SER A 60 -8.55 16.73 6.13
CA SER A 60 -8.38 15.27 6.13
C SER A 60 -9.58 14.52 5.54
N LYS A 61 -10.79 15.13 5.51
CA LYS A 61 -11.98 14.55 4.88
C LYS A 61 -11.73 14.27 3.39
N LEU A 62 -11.07 15.19 2.69
CA LEU A 62 -10.80 15.04 1.26
C LEU A 62 -9.90 13.84 0.98
N THR A 63 -8.93 13.58 1.85
CA THR A 63 -8.05 12.41 1.73
C THR A 63 -8.84 11.10 1.88
N VAL A 64 -9.76 11.05 2.85
CA VAL A 64 -10.64 9.88 3.07
C VAL A 64 -11.59 9.65 1.88
N LEU A 65 -12.21 10.72 1.36
CA LEU A 65 -13.08 10.61 0.17
C LEU A 65 -12.32 10.15 -1.08
N LYS A 66 -11.06 10.54 -1.24
CA LYS A 66 -10.20 10.03 -2.32
C LYS A 66 -9.90 8.54 -2.19
N GLN A 67 -9.71 8.04 -0.97
CA GLN A 67 -9.55 6.61 -0.72
C GLN A 67 -10.83 5.84 -1.08
N VAL A 68 -11.99 6.35 -0.69
CA VAL A 68 -13.29 5.75 -1.09
C VAL A 68 -13.42 5.72 -2.61
N GLN A 69 -13.11 6.83 -3.29
CA GLN A 69 -13.14 6.92 -4.74
C GLN A 69 -12.25 5.85 -5.39
N GLU A 70 -11.02 5.70 -4.91
CA GLU A 70 -10.09 4.72 -5.46
C GLU A 70 -10.61 3.27 -5.28
N LEU A 71 -11.22 2.97 -4.13
CA LEU A 71 -11.80 1.65 -3.87
C LEU A 71 -12.99 1.35 -4.79
N ILE A 72 -13.93 2.28 -4.96
CA ILE A 72 -15.14 2.05 -5.75
C ILE A 72 -14.95 2.24 -7.26
N ILE A 73 -13.86 2.88 -7.71
CA ILE A 73 -13.57 3.03 -9.15
C ILE A 73 -12.57 1.97 -9.62
N ASN A 74 -11.51 1.72 -8.86
CA ASN A 74 -10.38 0.91 -9.32
C ASN A 74 -10.37 -0.51 -8.72
N LYS A 75 -10.89 -0.70 -7.50
CA LYS A 75 -10.83 -2.01 -6.81
C LYS A 75 -12.11 -2.82 -7.02
N ASP A 76 -13.28 -2.23 -6.81
CA ASP A 76 -14.57 -2.89 -7.03
C ASP A 76 -15.62 -1.92 -7.60
N PRO A 77 -15.72 -1.82 -8.94
CA PRO A 77 -16.66 -0.92 -9.61
C PRO A 77 -18.13 -1.29 -9.41
N SER A 78 -18.44 -2.49 -8.94
CA SER A 78 -19.84 -2.87 -8.64
C SER A 78 -20.41 -2.10 -7.44
N LEU A 79 -19.53 -1.57 -6.58
CA LEU A 79 -19.89 -0.77 -5.42
C LEU A 79 -20.20 0.70 -5.77
N LEU A 80 -19.86 1.14 -7.00
CA LEU A 80 -20.08 2.51 -7.42
C LEU A 80 -21.55 2.92 -7.27
N ASP A 81 -22.47 2.17 -7.87
CA ASP A 81 -23.91 2.48 -7.81
C ASP A 81 -24.47 2.43 -6.37
N ASN A 82 -23.87 1.63 -5.50
CA ASN A 82 -24.31 1.47 -4.11
C ASN A 82 -23.90 2.66 -3.22
N PHE A 83 -22.79 3.33 -3.53
CA PHE A 83 -22.21 4.39 -2.67
C PHE A 83 -22.06 5.76 -3.36
N LEU A 84 -22.53 5.89 -4.61
CA LEU A 84 -22.46 7.14 -5.38
C LEU A 84 -23.16 8.30 -4.65
N ASP A 85 -24.38 8.06 -4.18
CA ASP A 85 -25.21 9.10 -3.53
C ASP A 85 -24.59 9.58 -2.21
N VAL A 86 -24.05 8.64 -1.42
CA VAL A 86 -23.40 8.94 -0.15
C VAL A 86 -22.11 9.77 -0.35
N SER A 87 -21.34 9.47 -1.40
CA SER A 87 -20.10 10.19 -1.71
C SER A 87 -20.35 11.63 -2.19
N MET A 88 -21.47 11.88 -2.87
CA MET A 88 -21.87 13.21 -3.36
C MET A 88 -22.54 14.08 -2.29
N SER A 89 -22.97 13.49 -1.18
CA SER A 89 -23.65 14.20 -0.08
C SER A 89 -22.70 14.93 0.88
N PHE A 90 -21.38 14.77 0.73
CA PHE A 90 -20.34 15.38 1.59
C PHE A 90 -19.83 16.73 1.07
#